data_AF-A0A7Y8MPH5-F1
#
_entry.id   AF-A0A7Y8MPH5-F1
#
_cell.length_a   1.000
_cell.length_b   1.000
_cell.length_c   1.000
_cell.angle_alpha   90.00
_cell.angle_beta   90.00
_cell.angle_gamma   90.00
#
_symmetry.space_group_name_H-M   'P 1'
#
loop_
_entity.id
_entity.type
_entity.pdbx_description
1 polymer ?
#
loop_
_entity_poly.entity_id
_entity_poly.type
_entity_poly.pdbx_seq_one_letter_code
_entity_poly.pdbx_strand_id
1 'polypeptide(L)'
;MIRPSGAHAMKPAHLAAALVLVWGTVQAVSTDEPADSLPGGDTTVHATGRNAFSFPAANLGDAERTRFVIGNSFFKRNWVEAPASTKKRDGLGPHFIARSCGGCHTEDGRGAPPSGEEQPVGLLLRLSVPGVGEHGGVLPEPVYGDQFDNFAVQGVRPEGRVVITHTEIRGHFADGTPYILRKPHYAFQDLGYGPMRPDVLVSPRIAPQLIGVGLIEAISEADILANAREQAAAGGPIKGKPNRVWDAPSRQMMLGRYGWKANVATIAHQTAGAFQGDIGITSSVFP
;
A
#
# COMPACT_ATOMS: atom_id res chain seq x y z
N MET A 1 8.39 -63.80 -15.67
CA MET A 1 7.81 -64.63 -16.75
C MET A 1 6.74 -63.77 -17.40
N ILE A 2 6.78 -63.32 -18.65
CA ILE A 2 7.27 -63.89 -19.92
C ILE A 2 7.70 -62.72 -20.84
N ARG A 3 8.68 -63.01 -21.70
CA ARG A 3 9.29 -62.16 -22.75
C ARG A 3 8.39 -62.13 -24.03
N PRO A 4 8.76 -61.43 -25.12
CA PRO A 4 7.87 -60.67 -26.00
C PRO A 4 7.56 -61.35 -27.36
N SER A 5 6.65 -60.76 -28.14
CA SER A 5 6.63 -60.78 -29.63
C SER A 5 5.53 -59.79 -30.07
N GLY A 6 5.53 -59.16 -31.24
CA GLY A 6 6.38 -59.20 -32.41
C GLY A 6 5.93 -58.07 -33.34
N ALA A 7 6.84 -57.62 -34.20
CA ALA A 7 6.64 -56.54 -35.15
C ALA A 7 5.72 -56.97 -36.31
N HIS A 8 4.86 -56.06 -36.76
CA HIS A 8 4.40 -56.01 -38.14
C HIS A 8 4.68 -54.64 -38.74
N ALA A 9 5.54 -54.65 -39.76
CA ALA A 9 5.85 -53.51 -40.60
C ALA A 9 4.71 -53.26 -41.61
N MET A 10 4.27 -52.00 -41.73
CA MET A 10 3.53 -51.52 -42.89
C MET A 10 4.16 -50.22 -43.41
N LYS A 11 4.15 -50.14 -44.74
CA LYS A 11 4.92 -49.26 -45.65
C LYS A 11 4.53 -47.76 -45.56
N PRO A 12 5.40 -46.83 -46.00
CA PRO A 12 5.20 -45.40 -45.83
C PRO A 12 4.14 -44.88 -46.82
N ALA A 13 3.11 -44.21 -46.30
CA ALA A 13 2.25 -43.35 -47.10
C ALA A 13 2.85 -41.94 -47.06
N HIS A 14 3.19 -41.42 -48.24
CA HIS A 14 3.65 -40.06 -48.42
C HIS A 14 2.52 -39.07 -48.09
N LEU A 15 2.57 -38.45 -46.92
CA LEU A 15 1.90 -37.17 -46.69
C LEU A 15 2.95 -36.07 -46.74
N ALA A 16 2.88 -35.28 -47.81
CA ALA A 16 3.58 -34.01 -47.89
C ALA A 16 2.97 -33.04 -46.86
N ALA A 17 3.57 -32.95 -45.68
CA ALA A 17 3.30 -31.86 -44.76
C ALA A 17 4.07 -30.63 -45.26
N ALA A 18 3.35 -29.67 -45.83
CA ALA A 18 3.88 -28.34 -46.09
C ALA A 18 4.20 -27.68 -44.74
N LEU A 19 5.49 -27.66 -44.39
CA LEU A 19 6.00 -26.87 -43.27
C LEU A 19 5.93 -25.40 -43.68
N VAL A 20 4.86 -24.71 -43.31
CA VAL A 20 4.86 -23.24 -43.32
C VAL A 20 5.71 -22.81 -42.12
N LEU A 21 6.98 -22.51 -42.38
CA LEU A 21 7.85 -21.79 -41.46
C LEU A 21 7.28 -20.38 -41.29
N VAL A 22 6.39 -20.21 -40.31
CA VAL A 22 6.07 -18.88 -39.80
C VAL A 22 7.31 -18.40 -39.05
N TRP A 23 8.12 -17.58 -39.71
CA TRP A 23 9.10 -16.71 -39.06
C TRP A 23 8.35 -15.65 -38.27
N GLY A 24 7.76 -16.06 -37.15
CA GLY A 24 7.39 -15.15 -36.08
C GLY A 24 8.67 -14.83 -35.34
N THR A 25 9.24 -13.64 -35.57
CA THR A 25 10.22 -13.08 -34.66
C THR A 25 9.55 -12.90 -33.30
N VAL A 26 9.65 -13.91 -32.45
CA VAL A 26 9.53 -13.71 -31.01
C VAL A 26 10.71 -12.82 -30.66
N GLN A 27 10.48 -11.50 -30.66
CA GLN A 27 11.37 -10.60 -29.97
C GLN A 27 11.23 -10.97 -28.50
N ALA A 28 12.17 -11.80 -28.02
CA ALA A 28 12.46 -11.85 -26.61
C ALA A 28 12.73 -10.40 -26.20
N VAL A 29 11.88 -9.85 -25.34
CA VAL A 29 12.20 -8.59 -24.65
C VAL A 29 13.53 -8.86 -23.95
N SER A 30 14.58 -8.21 -24.43
CA SER A 30 15.91 -8.32 -23.83
C SER A 30 15.81 -7.87 -22.38
N THR A 31 16.14 -8.75 -21.45
CA THR A 31 16.28 -8.44 -20.02
C THR A 31 17.62 -7.78 -19.68
N ASP A 32 18.41 -7.40 -20.69
CA ASP A 32 19.69 -6.72 -20.50
C ASP A 32 19.46 -5.22 -20.28
N GLU A 33 18.97 -4.88 -19.08
CA GLU A 33 19.43 -3.61 -18.49
C GLU A 33 20.93 -3.77 -18.24
N PRO A 34 21.80 -2.87 -18.75
CA PRO A 34 23.23 -2.94 -18.50
C PRO A 34 23.49 -3.08 -17.00
N ALA A 35 24.45 -3.90 -16.60
CA ALA A 35 24.80 -4.08 -15.17
C ALA A 35 25.15 -2.75 -14.47
N ASP A 36 25.48 -1.71 -15.24
CA ASP A 36 25.78 -0.34 -14.80
C ASP A 36 24.60 0.64 -14.94
N SER A 37 23.36 0.18 -15.17
CA SER A 37 22.22 1.08 -15.23
C SER A 37 21.93 1.67 -13.85
N LEU A 38 21.88 3.00 -13.76
CA LEU A 38 21.60 3.75 -12.52
C LEU A 38 20.19 4.39 -12.59
N PRO A 39 19.10 3.60 -12.51
CA PRO A 39 17.74 4.13 -12.64
C PRO A 39 17.37 5.14 -11.53
N GLY A 40 18.06 5.09 -10.39
CA GLY A 40 17.95 6.09 -9.31
C GLY A 40 19.12 7.10 -9.28
N GLY A 41 19.94 7.18 -10.33
CA GLY A 41 21.21 7.91 -10.30
C GLY A 41 22.11 7.43 -9.17
N ASP A 42 22.77 8.35 -8.47
CA ASP A 42 23.66 8.05 -7.33
C ASP A 42 22.94 7.40 -6.13
N THR A 43 21.60 7.39 -6.11
CA THR A 43 20.83 6.70 -5.06
C THR A 43 20.63 5.20 -5.33
N THR A 44 20.98 4.72 -6.53
CA THR A 44 20.73 3.34 -6.99
C THR A 44 21.36 2.31 -6.07
N VAL A 45 20.56 1.34 -5.63
CA VAL A 45 21.02 0.14 -4.91
C VAL A 45 20.71 -1.09 -5.77
N HIS A 46 21.73 -1.84 -6.15
CA HIS A 46 21.58 -3.09 -6.91
C HIS A 46 21.25 -4.25 -5.96
N ALA A 47 20.00 -4.28 -5.47
CA ALA A 47 19.50 -5.34 -4.60
C ALA A 47 18.29 -6.03 -5.24
N THR A 48 18.43 -7.32 -5.53
CA THR A 48 17.36 -8.17 -6.04
C THR A 48 17.02 -9.23 -5.00
N GLY A 49 15.91 -9.07 -4.30
CA GLY A 49 15.52 -10.00 -3.25
C GLY A 49 14.43 -9.43 -2.35
N ARG A 50 14.04 -10.20 -1.34
CA ARG A 50 12.95 -9.85 -0.42
C ARG A 50 13.14 -8.49 0.27
N ASN A 51 14.38 -8.06 0.49
CA ASN A 51 14.72 -6.82 1.18
C ASN A 51 15.13 -5.70 0.21
N ALA A 52 14.83 -5.80 -1.09
CA ALA A 52 15.28 -4.83 -2.10
C ALA A 52 14.89 -3.37 -1.77
N PHE A 53 13.76 -3.16 -1.09
CA PHE A 53 13.28 -1.83 -0.68
C PHE A 53 13.76 -1.37 0.70
N SER A 54 14.48 -2.23 1.44
CA SER A 54 14.93 -1.95 2.81
C SER A 54 16.31 -1.29 2.91
N PHE A 55 16.96 -1.02 1.78
CA PHE A 55 18.29 -0.44 1.77
C PHE A 55 18.24 1.09 1.80
N PRO A 56 19.17 1.76 2.49
CA PRO A 56 19.36 3.19 2.35
C PRO A 56 19.82 3.53 0.92
N ALA A 57 19.58 4.76 0.48
CA ALA A 57 20.15 5.27 -0.77
C ALA A 57 21.68 5.11 -0.77
N ALA A 58 22.25 4.73 -1.92
CA ALA A 58 23.67 4.36 -1.99
C ALA A 58 24.63 5.52 -1.68
N ASN A 59 24.23 6.75 -2.02
CA ASN A 59 25.00 7.97 -1.80
C ASN A 59 24.94 8.55 -0.38
N LEU A 60 24.25 7.92 0.58
CA LEU A 60 24.22 8.43 1.95
C LEU A 60 25.60 8.32 2.62
N GLY A 61 26.04 9.40 3.28
CA GLY A 61 27.23 9.38 4.13
C GLY A 61 27.02 8.64 5.45
N ASP A 62 28.09 8.41 6.22
CA ASP A 62 28.02 7.59 7.46
C ASP A 62 27.02 8.13 8.51
N ALA A 63 26.97 9.45 8.68
CA ALA A 63 26.03 10.09 9.59
C ALA A 63 24.57 9.88 9.15
N GLU A 64 24.30 9.89 7.85
CA GLU A 64 22.98 9.67 7.26
C GLU A 64 22.57 8.20 7.34
N ARG A 65 23.50 7.29 7.04
CA ARG A 65 23.29 5.84 7.22
C ARG A 65 22.97 5.51 8.67
N THR A 66 23.64 6.16 9.62
CA THR A 66 23.32 6.02 11.05
C THR A 66 21.90 6.48 11.36
N ARG A 67 21.48 7.65 10.86
CA ARG A 67 20.09 8.13 11.03
C ARG A 67 19.07 7.18 10.40
N PHE A 68 19.36 6.67 9.20
CA PHE A 68 18.53 5.68 8.53
C PHE A 68 18.35 4.42 9.38
N VAL A 69 19.44 3.84 9.88
CA VAL A 69 19.37 2.60 10.70
C VAL A 69 18.60 2.83 12.00
N ILE A 70 18.77 3.99 12.64
CA ILE A 70 17.98 4.36 13.82
C ILE A 70 16.49 4.42 13.46
N GLY A 71 16.12 5.19 12.43
CA GLY A 71 14.74 5.31 11.96
C GLY A 71 14.13 3.97 11.56
N ASN A 72 14.87 3.16 10.82
CA ASN A 72 14.48 1.81 10.42
C ASN A 72 14.26 0.89 11.64
N SER A 73 15.04 1.06 12.72
CA SER A 73 14.78 0.37 13.98
C SER A 73 13.48 0.81 14.65
N PHE A 74 13.02 2.06 14.46
CA PHE A 74 11.68 2.47 14.89
C PHE A 74 10.58 1.90 14.00
N PHE A 75 10.85 1.83 12.71
CA PHE A 75 9.92 1.35 11.70
C PHE A 75 9.58 -0.13 11.85
N LYS A 76 10.59 -0.98 12.05
CA LYS A 76 10.46 -2.45 12.02
C LYS A 76 10.11 -3.10 13.36
N ARG A 77 10.32 -2.42 14.49
CA ARG A 77 10.15 -3.04 15.81
C ARG A 77 8.74 -2.80 16.36
N ASN A 78 8.20 -3.84 16.98
CA ASN A 78 6.90 -3.76 17.64
C ASN A 78 6.95 -2.83 18.85
N TRP A 79 5.92 -1.99 18.94
CA TRP A 79 5.48 -1.34 20.16
C TRP A 79 4.73 -2.36 21.02
N VAL A 80 4.87 -2.22 22.33
CA VAL A 80 4.20 -3.07 23.32
C VAL A 80 3.34 -2.22 24.25
N GLU A 81 2.35 -2.88 24.86
CA GLU A 81 1.48 -2.26 25.86
C GLU A 81 2.31 -1.71 27.03
N ALA A 82 1.99 -0.50 27.47
CA ALA A 82 2.61 0.10 28.65
C ALA A 82 1.86 -0.31 29.93
N PRO A 83 2.56 -0.49 31.06
CA PRO A 83 4.01 -0.39 31.23
C PRO A 83 4.75 -1.68 30.81
N ALA A 84 5.88 -1.56 30.12
CA ALA A 84 6.77 -2.70 29.85
C ALA A 84 8.20 -2.47 30.36
N SER A 85 9.04 -3.51 30.34
CA SER A 85 10.47 -3.39 30.63
C SER A 85 11.22 -2.62 29.54
N THR A 86 10.71 -2.63 28.31
CA THR A 86 11.26 -1.92 27.15
C THR A 86 10.77 -0.48 27.08
N LYS A 87 11.19 0.38 28.02
CA LYS A 87 10.75 1.79 28.19
C LYS A 87 10.87 2.74 26.99
N LYS A 88 11.62 2.36 25.95
CA LYS A 88 11.75 3.14 24.71
C LYS A 88 10.81 2.65 23.60
N ARG A 89 9.99 1.64 23.91
CA ARG A 89 9.15 0.86 22.97
C ARG A 89 7.83 0.41 23.59
N ASP A 90 7.49 0.88 24.77
CA ASP A 90 6.14 0.78 25.30
C ASP A 90 5.31 1.99 24.86
N GLY A 91 3.99 1.86 24.98
CA GLY A 91 3.05 2.91 24.64
C GLY A 91 2.06 2.56 23.54
N LEU A 92 2.06 1.31 23.04
CA LEU A 92 1.03 0.82 22.12
C LEU A 92 -0.37 1.22 22.63
N GLY A 93 -1.16 1.84 21.75
CA GLY A 93 -2.48 2.35 22.13
C GLY A 93 -3.49 1.24 22.41
N PRO A 94 -4.64 1.61 23.01
CA PRO A 94 -5.68 0.65 23.39
C PRO A 94 -6.29 -0.08 22.19
N HIS A 95 -6.39 0.63 21.06
CA HIS A 95 -6.83 0.14 19.75
C HIS A 95 -5.73 0.39 18.72
N PHE A 96 -5.57 -0.54 17.78
CA PHE A 96 -4.56 -0.44 16.73
C PHE A 96 -4.87 -1.39 15.56
N ILE A 97 -4.22 -1.17 14.42
CA ILE A 97 -4.18 -2.10 13.28
C ILE A 97 -2.88 -2.90 13.27
N ALA A 98 -1.76 -2.26 13.63
CA ALA A 98 -0.45 -2.89 13.69
C ALA A 98 0.36 -2.42 14.89
N ARG A 99 1.31 -3.27 15.31
CA ARG A 99 2.25 -2.93 16.39
C ARG A 99 3.53 -2.28 15.88
N SER A 100 3.73 -2.19 14.57
CA SER A 100 4.89 -1.54 13.95
C SER A 100 4.52 -1.08 12.55
N CYS A 101 5.22 -0.06 12.05
CA CYS A 101 5.01 0.43 10.69
C CYS A 101 5.28 -0.67 9.65
N GLY A 102 6.34 -1.47 9.88
CA GLY A 102 6.68 -2.63 9.05
C GLY A 102 5.65 -3.76 9.06
N GLY A 103 4.71 -3.77 10.02
CA GLY A 103 3.59 -4.71 10.04
C GLY A 103 2.59 -4.49 8.91
N CYS A 104 2.38 -3.23 8.51
CA CYS A 104 1.54 -2.87 7.37
C CYS A 104 2.36 -2.73 6.08
N HIS A 105 3.57 -2.16 6.19
CA HIS A 105 4.49 -1.91 5.09
C HIS A 105 5.55 -3.02 5.00
N THR A 106 5.09 -4.24 4.70
CA THR A 106 5.90 -5.46 4.72
C THR A 106 7.15 -5.33 3.87
N GLU A 107 8.33 -5.46 4.51
CA GLU A 107 9.66 -5.27 3.89
C GLU A 107 9.81 -3.94 3.12
N ASP A 108 9.19 -2.87 3.66
CA ASP A 108 9.15 -1.53 3.05
C ASP A 108 8.39 -1.49 1.70
N GLY A 109 7.71 -2.60 1.37
CA GLY A 109 6.89 -2.79 0.20
C GLY A 109 5.42 -2.48 0.44
N ARG A 110 4.62 -2.81 -0.57
CA ARG A 110 3.17 -2.62 -0.55
C ARG A 110 2.53 -3.69 0.34
N GLY A 111 1.60 -3.27 1.18
CA GLY A 111 0.74 -4.18 1.95
C GLY A 111 -0.17 -5.02 1.04
N ALA A 112 -0.82 -6.01 1.63
CA ALA A 112 -1.78 -6.87 0.94
C ALA A 112 -3.10 -6.93 1.71
N PRO A 113 -4.24 -7.15 1.02
CA PRO A 113 -5.45 -7.62 1.68
C PRO A 113 -5.19 -8.94 2.43
N PRO A 114 -5.95 -9.26 3.48
CA PRO A 114 -5.77 -10.51 4.22
C PRO A 114 -6.06 -11.72 3.33
N SER A 115 -5.39 -12.83 3.62
CA SER A 115 -5.71 -14.14 3.05
C SER A 115 -6.64 -14.91 3.98
N GLY A 116 -7.67 -15.55 3.41
CA GLY A 116 -8.61 -16.34 4.20
C GLY A 116 -9.42 -15.50 5.20
N GLU A 117 -9.50 -15.94 6.44
CA GLU A 117 -10.31 -15.34 7.51
C GLU A 117 -9.51 -14.41 8.44
N GLU A 118 -8.24 -14.16 8.12
CA GLU A 118 -7.39 -13.26 8.91
C GLU A 118 -7.94 -11.83 8.92
N GLN A 119 -7.80 -11.15 10.06
CA GLN A 119 -8.12 -9.74 10.14
C GLN A 119 -7.08 -8.91 9.36
N PRO A 120 -7.51 -7.86 8.65
CA PRO A 120 -6.59 -7.08 7.81
C PRO A 120 -5.59 -6.30 8.67
N VAL A 121 -4.35 -6.21 8.18
CA VAL A 121 -3.28 -5.36 8.74
C VAL A 121 -2.78 -4.39 7.68
N GLY A 122 -2.31 -4.90 6.54
CA GLY A 122 -1.86 -4.08 5.40
C GLY A 122 -2.97 -3.39 4.62
N LEU A 123 -4.24 -3.55 5.01
CA LEU A 123 -5.44 -2.95 4.42
C LEU A 123 -6.28 -2.29 5.53
N LEU A 124 -6.10 -0.99 5.75
CA LEU A 124 -6.91 -0.26 6.72
C LEU A 124 -8.22 0.23 6.12
N LEU A 125 -9.20 0.53 6.98
CA LEU A 125 -10.54 0.97 6.58
C LEU A 125 -10.76 2.36 7.18
N ARG A 126 -10.73 3.39 6.32
CA ARG A 126 -11.15 4.74 6.73
C ARG A 126 -12.67 4.80 6.83
N LEU A 127 -13.15 5.42 7.90
CA LEU A 127 -14.55 5.63 8.18
C LEU A 127 -14.90 7.11 8.08
N SER A 128 -16.11 7.40 7.64
CA SER A 128 -16.67 8.74 7.67
C SER A 128 -18.17 8.65 7.53
N VAL A 129 -18.85 9.77 7.66
CA VAL A 129 -20.27 9.90 7.36
C VAL A 129 -20.49 11.11 6.44
N PRO A 130 -21.62 11.20 5.71
CA PRO A 130 -21.93 12.37 4.92
C PRO A 130 -21.84 13.67 5.73
N GLY A 131 -21.08 14.64 5.21
CA GLY A 131 -20.81 15.91 5.86
C GLY A 131 -19.42 16.43 5.57
N VAL A 132 -19.09 17.57 6.17
CA VAL A 132 -17.77 18.19 6.11
C VAL A 132 -17.29 18.36 7.54
N GLY A 133 -16.13 17.77 7.84
CA GLY A 133 -15.48 17.88 9.14
C GLY A 133 -14.66 19.15 9.29
N GLU A 134 -13.81 19.16 10.31
CA GLU A 134 -12.90 20.28 10.57
C GLU A 134 -11.98 20.55 9.37
N HIS A 135 -11.68 21.82 9.13
CA HIS A 135 -10.82 22.29 8.03
C HIS A 135 -11.20 21.77 6.63
N GLY A 136 -12.47 21.41 6.42
CA GLY A 136 -12.92 20.87 5.13
C GLY A 136 -12.63 19.38 4.94
N GLY A 137 -12.21 18.68 6.00
CA GLY A 137 -11.94 17.25 6.01
C GLY A 137 -13.19 16.38 5.98
N VAL A 138 -12.99 15.06 6.14
CA VAL A 138 -14.09 14.12 6.33
C VAL A 138 -14.74 14.33 7.69
N LEU A 139 -16.05 14.11 7.79
CA LEU A 139 -16.73 14.02 9.08
C LEU A 139 -16.56 12.58 9.61
N PRO A 140 -15.86 12.36 10.74
CA PRO A 140 -15.63 11.02 11.28
C PRO A 140 -16.93 10.30 11.63
N GLU A 141 -16.89 8.97 11.63
CA GLU A 141 -17.96 8.16 12.21
C GLU A 141 -18.03 8.43 13.73
N PRO A 142 -19.21 8.72 14.31
CA PRO A 142 -19.32 9.22 15.67
C PRO A 142 -18.89 8.26 16.79
N VAL A 143 -18.87 6.95 16.53
CA VAL A 143 -18.53 5.90 17.51
C VAL A 143 -17.09 5.42 17.31
N TYR A 144 -16.67 5.23 16.06
CA TYR A 144 -15.40 4.62 15.67
C TYR A 144 -14.39 5.60 15.05
N GLY A 145 -14.71 6.89 14.97
CA GLY A 145 -13.80 7.89 14.42
C GLY A 145 -13.62 7.77 12.90
N ASP A 146 -12.43 8.13 12.41
CA ASP A 146 -12.14 8.21 10.97
C ASP A 146 -11.40 6.97 10.43
N GLN A 147 -11.14 5.98 11.28
CA GLN A 147 -10.47 4.73 10.96
C GLN A 147 -10.98 3.61 11.87
N PHE A 148 -11.12 2.39 11.33
CA PHE A 148 -11.50 1.22 12.11
C PHE A 148 -10.28 0.41 12.55
N ASP A 149 -10.17 0.17 13.86
CA ASP A 149 -9.06 -0.52 14.50
C ASP A 149 -9.47 -1.90 15.04
N ASN A 150 -9.13 -2.93 14.27
CA ASN A 150 -9.56 -4.32 14.48
C ASN A 150 -8.79 -5.10 15.55
N PHE A 151 -7.80 -4.50 16.20
CA PHE A 151 -7.09 -5.10 17.34
C PHE A 151 -7.12 -4.19 18.57
N ALA A 152 -6.92 -4.81 19.73
CA ALA A 152 -6.80 -4.10 21.00
C ALA A 152 -5.78 -4.78 21.92
N VAL A 153 -5.35 -4.04 22.94
CA VAL A 153 -4.50 -4.55 24.03
C VAL A 153 -5.29 -5.42 25.01
N GLN A 154 -4.59 -6.03 25.97
CA GLN A 154 -5.26 -6.93 26.92
C GLN A 154 -6.26 -6.16 27.80
N GLY A 155 -7.46 -6.72 27.98
CA GLY A 155 -8.51 -6.10 28.79
C GLY A 155 -9.29 -4.99 28.08
N VAL A 156 -8.93 -4.63 26.86
CA VAL A 156 -9.69 -3.72 25.99
C VAL A 156 -10.43 -4.53 24.93
N ARG A 157 -11.68 -4.18 24.66
CA ARG A 157 -12.44 -4.79 23.56
C ARG A 157 -11.94 -4.22 22.23
N PRO A 158 -11.65 -5.03 21.20
CA PRO A 158 -11.45 -4.52 19.85
C PRO A 158 -12.68 -3.75 19.37
N GLU A 159 -12.50 -2.83 18.43
CA GLU A 159 -13.63 -2.11 17.83
C GLU A 159 -14.60 -3.06 17.12
N GLY A 160 -14.06 -4.17 16.60
CA GLY A 160 -14.80 -5.29 16.07
C GLY A 160 -13.96 -6.03 15.03
N ARG A 161 -14.64 -6.74 14.12
CA ARG A 161 -14.01 -7.53 13.06
C ARG A 161 -14.39 -7.00 11.69
N VAL A 162 -13.41 -6.88 10.81
CA VAL A 162 -13.63 -6.64 9.38
C VAL A 162 -13.91 -7.98 8.69
N VAL A 163 -14.96 -8.00 7.87
CA VAL A 163 -15.34 -9.12 7.01
C VAL A 163 -15.29 -8.66 5.56
N ILE A 164 -14.50 -9.38 4.75
CA ILE A 164 -14.30 -9.06 3.33
C ILE A 164 -14.85 -10.22 2.49
N THR A 165 -16.00 -9.99 1.87
CA THR A 165 -16.56 -10.93 0.87
C THR A 165 -16.31 -10.41 -0.53
N HIS A 166 -16.48 -11.24 -1.55
CA HIS A 166 -16.24 -10.83 -2.93
C HIS A 166 -17.37 -11.31 -3.84
N THR A 167 -17.71 -10.50 -4.83
CA THR A 167 -18.50 -10.93 -5.99
C THR A 167 -17.56 -11.08 -7.19
N GLU A 168 -17.64 -12.21 -7.87
CA GLU A 168 -16.93 -12.42 -9.13
C GLU A 168 -17.62 -11.65 -10.27
N ILE A 169 -16.82 -10.95 -11.06
CA ILE A 169 -17.26 -10.30 -12.29
C ILE A 169 -16.46 -10.90 -13.43
N ARG A 170 -17.14 -11.58 -14.35
CA ARG A 170 -16.51 -12.21 -15.50
C ARG A 170 -16.54 -11.26 -16.69
N GLY A 171 -15.47 -11.27 -17.48
CA GLY A 171 -15.37 -10.48 -18.69
C GLY A 171 -14.35 -11.07 -19.66
N HIS A 172 -14.14 -10.36 -20.77
CA HIS A 172 -13.12 -10.70 -21.75
C HIS A 172 -12.32 -9.45 -22.09
N PHE A 173 -11.02 -9.63 -22.34
CA PHE A 173 -10.19 -8.60 -22.95
C PHE A 173 -10.60 -8.38 -24.41
N ALA A 174 -10.05 -7.34 -25.05
CA ALA A 174 -10.39 -6.99 -26.45
C ALA A 174 -10.01 -8.10 -27.46
N ASP A 175 -9.06 -8.97 -27.11
CA ASP A 175 -8.63 -10.13 -27.89
C ASP A 175 -9.50 -11.39 -27.64
N GLY A 176 -10.51 -11.30 -26.77
CA GLY A 176 -11.38 -12.41 -26.40
C GLY A 176 -10.85 -13.27 -25.25
N THR A 177 -9.68 -12.99 -24.67
CA THR A 177 -9.16 -13.74 -23.52
C THR A 177 -10.05 -13.49 -22.28
N PRO A 178 -10.56 -14.55 -21.60
CA PRO A 178 -11.44 -14.37 -20.44
C PRO A 178 -10.67 -13.90 -19.21
N TYR A 179 -11.33 -13.11 -18.36
CA TYR A 179 -10.85 -12.75 -17.02
C TYR A 179 -11.95 -12.83 -15.97
N ILE A 180 -11.55 -12.90 -14.71
CA ILE A 180 -12.42 -12.80 -13.54
C ILE A 180 -11.86 -11.70 -12.63
N LEU A 181 -12.67 -10.67 -12.37
CA LEU A 181 -12.40 -9.67 -11.35
C LEU A 181 -13.10 -10.05 -10.06
N ARG A 182 -12.51 -9.68 -8.92
CA ARG A 182 -13.12 -9.83 -7.60
C ARG A 182 -13.48 -8.45 -7.08
N LYS A 183 -14.78 -8.15 -6.98
CA LYS A 183 -15.27 -6.92 -6.35
C LYS A 183 -15.45 -7.16 -4.85
N PRO A 184 -14.66 -6.51 -3.97
CA PRO A 184 -14.77 -6.70 -2.54
C PRO A 184 -16.01 -5.99 -1.97
N HIS A 185 -16.60 -6.59 -0.94
CA HIS A 185 -17.61 -6.00 -0.06
C HIS A 185 -17.08 -6.05 1.36
N TYR A 186 -17.06 -4.89 2.01
CA TYR A 186 -16.55 -4.72 3.38
C TYR A 186 -17.74 -4.62 4.33
N ALA A 187 -17.72 -5.43 5.39
CA ALA A 187 -18.68 -5.38 6.48
C ALA A 187 -17.94 -5.42 7.82
N PHE A 188 -18.61 -4.95 8.87
CA PHE A 188 -18.09 -4.97 10.23
C PHE A 188 -19.00 -5.83 11.10
N GLN A 189 -18.39 -6.70 11.91
CA GLN A 189 -19.08 -7.62 12.82
C GLN A 189 -18.52 -7.46 14.23
N ASP A 190 -19.26 -7.95 15.22
CA ASP A 190 -18.85 -7.97 16.63
C ASP A 190 -18.40 -6.59 17.15
N LEU A 191 -19.13 -5.56 16.72
CA LEU A 191 -18.89 -4.17 17.08
C LEU A 191 -18.85 -3.97 18.60
N GLY A 192 -17.71 -3.52 19.12
CA GLY A 192 -17.42 -3.48 20.56
C GLY A 192 -18.08 -2.31 21.31
N TYR A 193 -18.45 -1.25 20.60
CA TYR A 193 -18.80 0.06 21.19
C TYR A 193 -20.17 0.59 20.76
N GLY A 194 -21.00 -0.27 20.15
CA GLY A 194 -22.34 0.07 19.65
C GLY A 194 -22.40 0.10 18.12
N PRO A 195 -23.59 0.33 17.55
CA PRO A 195 -23.77 0.35 16.10
C PRO A 195 -23.09 1.56 15.48
N MET A 196 -22.50 1.37 14.30
CA MET A 196 -22.14 2.49 13.41
C MET A 196 -23.39 3.22 12.90
N ARG A 197 -23.21 4.46 12.45
CA ARG A 197 -24.24 5.18 11.70
C ARG A 197 -24.67 4.38 10.46
N PRO A 198 -25.98 4.32 10.13
CA PRO A 198 -26.47 3.54 8.99
C PRO A 198 -25.93 3.98 7.61
N ASP A 199 -25.48 5.23 7.50
CA ASP A 199 -24.93 5.83 6.27
C ASP A 199 -23.41 6.03 6.37
N VAL A 200 -22.72 5.21 7.17
CA VAL A 200 -21.26 5.16 7.20
C VAL A 200 -20.68 4.94 5.79
N LEU A 201 -19.67 5.73 5.48
CA LEU A 201 -18.88 5.66 4.26
C LEU A 201 -17.55 4.99 4.59
N VAL A 202 -17.25 3.92 3.86
CA VAL A 202 -16.05 3.09 4.07
C VAL A 202 -15.08 3.29 2.92
N SER A 203 -13.81 3.56 3.23
CA SER A 203 -12.76 3.72 2.23
C SER A 203 -11.54 2.84 2.55
N PRO A 204 -11.40 1.67 1.89
CA PRO A 204 -10.26 0.78 2.08
C PRO A 204 -8.96 1.39 1.54
N ARG A 205 -7.84 1.24 2.28
CA ARG A 205 -6.52 1.73 1.92
C ARG A 205 -5.45 0.67 2.16
N ILE A 206 -4.79 0.24 1.10
CA ILE A 206 -3.61 -0.63 1.20
C ILE A 206 -2.42 0.20 1.65
N ALA A 207 -1.58 -0.30 2.55
CA ALA A 207 -0.32 0.35 2.89
C ALA A 207 0.57 0.49 1.62
N PRO A 208 0.98 1.71 1.22
CA PRO A 208 1.83 1.91 0.05
C PRO A 208 3.26 1.40 0.28
N GLN A 209 4.00 1.17 -0.80
CA GLN A 209 5.45 0.99 -0.71
C GLN A 209 6.13 2.28 -0.23
N LEU A 210 7.25 2.16 0.48
CA LEU A 210 7.95 3.29 1.09
C LEU A 210 9.21 3.74 0.35
N ILE A 211 9.73 2.92 -0.55
CA ILE A 211 10.91 3.30 -1.33
C ILE A 211 10.65 4.63 -2.08
N GLY A 212 11.53 5.60 -1.86
CA GLY A 212 11.51 6.90 -2.53
C GLY A 212 10.42 7.88 -2.08
N VAL A 213 9.53 7.52 -1.13
CA VAL A 213 8.40 8.42 -0.76
C VAL A 213 8.88 9.76 -0.21
N GLY A 214 10.03 9.79 0.46
CA GLY A 214 10.63 11.04 0.97
C GLY A 214 11.01 12.03 -0.13
N LEU A 215 11.26 11.56 -1.35
CA LEU A 215 11.60 12.43 -2.48
C LEU A 215 10.41 13.22 -3.01
N ILE A 216 9.18 12.82 -2.69
CA ILE A 216 7.96 13.53 -3.10
C ILE A 216 7.90 14.93 -2.47
N GLU A 217 8.43 15.08 -1.26
CA GLU A 217 8.53 16.38 -0.58
C GLU A 217 9.51 17.34 -1.27
N ALA A 218 10.50 16.81 -1.98
CA ALA A 218 11.49 17.62 -2.70
C ALA A 218 10.92 18.26 -3.98
N ILE A 219 9.77 17.79 -4.48
CA ILE A 219 9.09 18.40 -5.64
C ILE A 219 8.46 19.73 -5.22
N SER A 220 8.82 20.84 -5.87
CA SER A 220 8.28 22.14 -5.48
C SER A 220 6.75 22.21 -5.68
N GLU A 221 6.04 22.96 -4.84
CA GLU A 221 4.60 23.21 -5.05
C GLU A 221 4.35 23.92 -6.39
N ALA A 222 5.26 24.82 -6.80
CA ALA A 222 5.17 25.54 -8.05
C ALA A 222 5.13 24.59 -9.26
N ASP A 223 5.97 23.55 -9.27
CA ASP A 223 6.03 22.56 -10.34
C ASP A 223 4.75 21.72 -10.43
N ILE A 224 4.21 21.30 -9.27
CA ILE A 224 2.95 20.53 -9.24
C ILE A 224 1.79 21.37 -9.77
N LEU A 225 1.73 22.64 -9.37
CA LEU A 225 0.70 23.56 -9.85
C LEU A 225 0.88 23.92 -11.33
N ALA A 226 2.13 24.04 -11.82
CA ALA A 226 2.43 24.26 -13.23
C ALA A 226 1.95 23.07 -14.08
N ASN A 227 2.31 21.84 -13.68
CA ASN A 227 1.85 20.62 -14.37
C ASN A 227 0.31 20.53 -14.40
N ALA A 228 -0.38 20.89 -13.32
CA ALA A 228 -1.85 20.93 -13.32
C ALA A 228 -2.42 21.97 -14.31
N ARG A 229 -1.81 23.16 -14.41
CA ARG A 229 -2.21 24.20 -15.40
C ARG A 229 -1.96 23.75 -16.83
N GLU A 230 -0.80 23.15 -17.10
CA GLU A 230 -0.45 22.63 -18.41
C GLU A 230 -1.40 21.51 -18.85
N GLN A 231 -1.68 20.56 -17.94
CA GLN A 231 -2.65 19.50 -18.21
C GLN A 231 -4.05 20.09 -18.46
N ALA A 232 -4.47 21.11 -17.70
CA ALA A 232 -5.75 21.77 -17.92
C ALA A 232 -5.84 22.43 -19.30
N ALA A 233 -4.75 23.05 -19.78
CA ALA A 233 -4.68 23.67 -21.10
C ALA A 233 -4.54 22.68 -22.28
N ALA A 234 -4.01 21.48 -22.03
CA ALA A 234 -3.85 20.45 -23.07
C ALA A 234 -5.20 19.91 -23.59
N GLY A 235 -5.28 19.44 -24.83
CA GLY A 235 -6.51 18.85 -25.39
C GLY A 235 -6.83 17.41 -24.94
N GLY A 236 -5.95 16.78 -24.14
CA GLY A 236 -6.06 15.38 -23.74
C GLY A 236 -7.02 15.12 -22.58
N PRO A 237 -7.38 13.84 -22.32
CA PRO A 237 -8.34 13.46 -21.27
C PRO A 237 -7.76 13.54 -19.84
N ILE A 238 -6.43 13.65 -19.70
CA ILE A 238 -5.76 13.66 -18.38
C ILE A 238 -5.79 15.08 -17.81
N LYS A 239 -6.44 15.25 -16.65
CA LYS A 239 -6.63 16.53 -15.97
C LYS A 239 -6.39 16.36 -14.46
N GLY A 240 -5.15 16.55 -14.02
CA GLY A 240 -4.79 16.53 -12.61
C GLY A 240 -5.46 17.66 -11.82
N LYS A 241 -5.91 17.35 -10.61
CA LYS A 241 -6.47 18.33 -9.67
C LYS A 241 -5.65 18.35 -8.38
N PRO A 242 -4.89 19.42 -8.12
CA PRO A 242 -4.19 19.58 -6.85
C PRO A 242 -5.17 19.57 -5.68
N ASN A 243 -4.85 18.79 -4.64
CA ASN A 243 -5.64 18.74 -3.41
C ASN A 243 -5.00 19.66 -2.35
N ARG A 244 -5.81 20.44 -1.62
CA ARG A 244 -5.33 21.23 -0.47
C ARG A 244 -5.86 20.62 0.82
N VAL A 245 -4.97 20.43 1.78
CA VAL A 245 -5.26 19.72 3.02
C VAL A 245 -4.69 20.48 4.20
N TRP A 246 -5.35 20.37 5.34
CA TRP A 246 -4.80 20.90 6.58
C TRP A 246 -3.58 20.08 6.99
N ASP A 247 -2.47 20.75 7.28
CA ASP A 247 -1.28 20.13 7.85
C ASP A 247 -1.20 20.45 9.34
N ALA A 248 -1.44 19.46 10.21
CA ALA A 248 -1.48 19.69 11.66
C ALA A 248 -0.13 20.14 12.24
N PRO A 249 1.04 19.57 11.86
CA PRO A 249 2.34 20.06 12.32
C PRO A 249 2.60 21.52 11.91
N SER A 250 2.29 21.88 10.66
CA SER A 250 2.53 23.23 10.13
C SER A 250 1.42 24.24 10.47
N ARG A 251 0.28 23.75 10.96
CA ARG A 251 -0.93 24.52 11.31
C ARG A 251 -1.43 25.42 10.19
N GLN A 252 -1.45 24.90 8.96
CA GLN A 252 -1.94 25.62 7.79
C GLN A 252 -2.43 24.69 6.68
N MET A 253 -3.21 25.22 5.75
CA MET A 253 -3.59 24.49 4.53
C MET A 253 -2.39 24.42 3.58
N MET A 254 -2.03 23.21 3.15
CA MET A 254 -0.89 22.93 2.27
C MET A 254 -1.31 22.05 1.10
N LEU A 255 -0.47 21.96 0.07
CA LEU A 255 -0.66 21.01 -1.02
C LEU A 255 -0.52 19.58 -0.49
N GLY A 256 -1.53 18.76 -0.75
CA GLY A 256 -1.52 17.34 -0.42
C GLY A 256 -0.59 16.55 -1.34
N ARG A 257 0.17 15.62 -0.76
CA ARG A 257 1.24 14.86 -1.42
C ARG A 257 1.20 13.37 -1.10
N TYR A 258 0.81 13.02 0.12
CA TYR A 258 0.88 11.67 0.65
C TYR A 258 -0.49 11.02 0.78
N GLY A 259 -0.47 9.68 0.85
CA GLY A 259 -1.66 8.85 0.83
C GLY A 259 -2.28 8.70 -0.57
N TRP A 260 -3.17 7.73 -0.72
CA TRP A 260 -3.80 7.39 -2.00
C TRP A 260 -4.69 8.48 -2.61
N LYS A 261 -5.03 9.50 -1.83
CA LYS A 261 -5.84 10.65 -2.27
C LYS A 261 -5.10 11.97 -2.14
N ALA A 262 -3.78 11.96 -1.96
CA ALA A 262 -3.00 13.16 -1.65
C ALA A 262 -3.67 13.93 -0.49
N ASN A 263 -4.03 13.22 0.58
CA ASN A 263 -4.84 13.75 1.68
C ASN A 263 -3.98 14.19 2.88
N VAL A 264 -2.66 14.12 2.76
CA VAL A 264 -1.68 14.56 3.76
C VAL A 264 -0.58 15.35 3.06
N ALA A 265 -0.12 16.45 3.66
CA ALA A 265 0.85 17.35 3.02
C ALA A 265 2.31 17.00 3.32
N THR A 266 2.61 16.60 4.56
CA THR A 266 3.99 16.37 5.03
C THR A 266 4.21 14.95 5.56
N ILE A 267 5.45 14.47 5.50
CA ILE A 267 5.89 13.21 6.11
C ILE A 267 5.72 13.27 7.63
N ALA A 268 5.97 14.43 8.24
CA ALA A 268 5.77 14.63 9.67
C ALA A 268 4.31 14.37 10.06
N HIS A 269 3.36 14.94 9.31
CA HIS A 269 1.95 14.67 9.52
C HIS A 269 1.60 13.21 9.24
N GLN A 270 2.04 12.66 8.10
CA GLN A 270 1.77 11.26 7.75
C GLN A 270 2.26 10.29 8.85
N THR A 271 3.43 10.56 9.41
CA THR A 271 4.03 9.75 10.47
C THR A 271 3.25 9.89 11.78
N ALA A 272 2.93 11.11 12.21
CA ALA A 272 2.19 11.35 13.44
C ALA A 272 0.75 10.79 13.36
N GLY A 273 0.09 10.92 12.21
CA GLY A 273 -1.23 10.35 11.96
C GLY A 273 -1.22 8.82 11.92
N ALA A 274 -0.17 8.20 11.37
CA ALA A 274 0.00 6.74 11.40
C ALA A 274 0.28 6.23 12.83
N PHE A 275 1.05 6.97 13.63
CA PHE A 275 1.22 6.64 15.05
C PHE A 275 -0.11 6.63 15.80
N GLN A 276 -0.93 7.67 15.62
CA GLN A 276 -2.20 7.80 16.33
C GLN A 276 -3.27 6.84 15.80
N GLY A 277 -3.49 6.79 14.48
CA GLY A 277 -4.52 5.95 13.88
C GLY A 277 -4.15 4.47 13.79
N ASP A 278 -2.91 4.13 13.40
CA ASP A 278 -2.58 2.73 13.06
C ASP A 278 -1.98 1.96 14.25
N ILE A 279 -1.35 2.67 15.19
CA ILE A 279 -0.64 2.11 16.36
C ILE A 279 -1.28 2.57 17.69
N GLY A 280 -2.14 3.59 17.66
CA GLY A 280 -2.81 4.13 18.86
C GLY A 280 -1.92 4.98 19.77
N ILE A 281 -0.75 5.44 19.29
CA ILE A 281 0.20 6.27 20.06
C ILE A 281 -0.09 7.75 19.80
N THR A 282 -0.38 8.50 20.86
CA THR A 282 -0.63 9.94 20.78
C THR A 282 0.66 10.75 20.77
N SER A 283 0.54 12.03 20.40
CA SER A 283 1.66 12.96 20.29
C SER A 283 1.21 14.39 20.60
N SER A 284 2.15 15.34 20.68
CA SER A 284 1.79 16.75 20.83
C SER A 284 1.01 17.33 19.63
N VAL A 285 1.03 16.65 18.48
CA VAL A 285 0.28 17.06 17.27
C VAL A 285 -1.12 16.42 17.26
N PHE A 286 -1.22 15.17 17.71
CA PHE A 286 -2.47 14.39 17.83
C PHE A 286 -2.56 13.80 19.24
N PRO A 287 -3.12 14.54 20.20
CA PRO A 287 -3.10 14.19 21.63
C PRO A 287 -4.03 13.05 22.01
#